data_AF-A0A434M2D8-F1
#
_entry.id   AF-A0A434M2D8-F1
#
_cell.length_a   1.000
_cell.length_b   1.000
_cell.length_c   1.000
_cell.angle_alpha   90.00
_cell.angle_beta   90.00
_cell.angle_gamma   90.00
#
_symmetry.space_group_name_H-M   'P 1'
#
loop_
_entity.id
_entity.type
_entity.pdbx_description
1 polymer ?
#
loop_
_entity_poly.entity_id
_entity_poly.type
_entity_poly.pdbx_seq_one_letter_code
_entity_poly.pdbx_strand_id
1 'polypeptide(L)'
;MQIRDVLLAPGTGAFFYDDQAAIRSGAIQDGFVYVGEPVTPDFKSIRVPASSLSVGLVLADDTVVWGDMMSVQYSGAGGRDSLFETAQMSDLTSRVVVPRLLGVDASRYLEACAKVCEPIEDRRLPLAIEYGVSQALLRAAAHFHRKTMAEIVCCL
;
A
#
# COMPACT_ATOMS: atom_id res chain seq x y z
N MET A 1 2.42 -16.52 -17.80
CA MET A 1 1.62 -15.84 -16.77
C MET A 1 2.31 -14.50 -16.52
N GLN A 2 1.86 -13.46 -17.21
CA GLN A 2 2.55 -12.17 -17.25
C GLN A 2 1.58 -11.04 -16.97
N ILE A 3 2.11 -10.02 -16.30
CA ILE A 3 1.47 -8.72 -16.11
C ILE A 3 1.86 -7.88 -17.34
N ARG A 4 0.87 -7.44 -18.11
CA ARG A 4 1.07 -6.62 -19.32
C ARG A 4 1.22 -5.15 -18.99
N ASP A 5 0.49 -4.69 -17.98
CA ASP A 5 0.45 -3.28 -17.60
C ASP A 5 0.08 -3.14 -16.11
N VAL A 6 0.37 -1.98 -15.54
CA VAL A 6 0.07 -1.64 -14.14
C VAL A 6 -0.71 -0.32 -14.08
N LEU A 7 -1.82 -0.35 -13.37
CA LEU A 7 -2.67 0.81 -13.12
C LEU A 7 -2.50 1.28 -11.67
N LEU A 8 -2.50 2.59 -11.48
CA LEU A 8 -2.56 3.21 -10.15
C LEU A 8 -3.82 4.07 -10.05
N ALA A 9 -4.63 3.84 -9.02
CA ALA A 9 -5.88 4.56 -8.82
C ALA A 9 -5.96 5.10 -7.38
N PRO A 10 -6.07 6.42 -7.17
CA PRO A 10 -6.20 6.97 -5.83
C PRO A 10 -7.57 6.62 -5.23
N GLY A 11 -7.60 6.37 -3.92
CA GLY A 11 -8.82 6.07 -3.18
C GLY A 11 -8.83 6.73 -1.79
N THR A 12 -9.96 6.56 -1.11
CA THR A 12 -10.14 7.02 0.28
C THR A 12 -10.03 5.84 1.23
N GLY A 13 -9.34 6.04 2.35
CA GLY A 13 -9.40 5.10 3.46
C GLY A 13 -10.77 5.15 4.15
N ALA A 14 -11.10 4.08 4.88
CA ALA A 14 -12.35 3.98 5.64
C ALA A 14 -12.34 4.76 6.97
N PHE A 15 -11.25 5.47 7.27
CA PHE A 15 -11.05 6.20 8.51
C PHE A 15 -10.13 7.41 8.31
N PHE A 16 -9.39 7.80 9.35
CA PHE A 16 -8.51 8.96 9.39
C PHE A 16 -7.09 8.56 9.78
N TYR A 17 -6.10 9.33 9.33
CA TYR A 17 -4.81 9.36 10.01
C TYR A 17 -4.90 10.35 11.16
N ASP A 18 -4.54 9.89 12.34
CA ASP A 18 -4.54 10.67 13.56
C ASP A 18 -3.11 10.81 14.08
N ASP A 19 -2.72 12.03 14.43
CA ASP A 19 -1.44 12.32 15.05
C ASP A 19 -1.47 11.85 16.50
N GLN A 20 -0.98 10.62 16.72
CA GLN A 20 -0.96 9.99 18.02
C GLN A 20 -0.16 10.81 19.05
N ALA A 21 0.91 11.47 18.63
CA ALA A 21 1.76 12.25 19.53
C ALA A 21 1.01 13.48 20.04
N ALA A 22 0.39 14.26 19.13
CA ALA A 22 -0.42 15.41 19.51
C ALA A 22 -1.61 15.01 20.42
N ILE A 23 -2.31 13.91 20.09
CA ILE A 23 -3.42 13.40 20.91
C ILE A 23 -2.94 13.02 22.32
N ARG A 24 -1.81 12.32 22.44
CA ARG A 24 -1.24 11.95 23.75
C ARG A 24 -0.72 13.13 24.54
N SER A 25 -0.34 14.22 23.86
CA SER A 25 0.03 15.50 24.48
C SER A 25 -1.16 16.34 24.94
N GLY A 26 -2.40 15.81 24.82
CA GLY A 26 -3.60 16.45 25.33
C GLY A 26 -4.33 17.33 24.33
N ALA A 27 -4.25 17.02 23.03
CA ALA A 27 -5.04 17.71 22.01
C ALA A 27 -6.54 17.73 22.36
N ILE A 28 -7.16 18.90 22.23
CA ILE A 28 -8.57 19.11 22.57
C ILE A 28 -9.44 18.66 21.40
N GLN A 29 -10.50 17.91 21.67
CA GLN A 29 -11.52 17.59 20.67
C GLN A 29 -12.55 18.71 20.55
N ASP A 30 -12.88 19.09 19.32
CA ASP A 30 -14.03 19.95 18.98
C ASP A 30 -14.93 19.18 18.01
N GLY A 31 -16.02 18.62 18.54
CA GLY A 31 -16.85 17.67 17.81
C GLY A 31 -16.04 16.45 17.34
N PHE A 32 -15.86 16.32 16.02
CA PHE A 32 -15.13 15.20 15.40
C PHE A 32 -13.67 15.52 15.07
N VAL A 33 -13.24 16.79 15.17
CA VAL A 33 -11.87 17.21 14.87
C VAL A 33 -11.07 17.41 16.16
N TYR A 34 -9.75 17.44 16.02
CA TYR A 34 -8.84 17.84 17.08
C TYR A 34 -8.31 19.26 16.78
N VAL A 35 -8.25 20.10 17.81
CA VAL A 35 -7.78 21.47 17.74
C VAL A 35 -6.33 21.55 18.19
N GLY A 36 -5.54 22.35 17.47
CA GLY A 36 -4.13 22.58 17.73
C GLY A 36 -3.24 22.15 16.57
N GLU A 37 -1.93 22.23 16.79
CA GLU A 37 -0.92 21.88 15.80
C GLU A 37 -0.55 20.39 15.88
N PRO A 38 -0.31 19.73 14.74
CA PRO A 38 0.29 18.40 14.74
C PRO A 38 1.73 18.44 15.25
N VAL A 39 2.16 17.32 15.81
CA VAL A 39 3.50 17.05 16.34
C VAL A 39 4.26 16.08 15.45
N THR A 40 3.57 15.11 14.84
CA THR A 40 4.16 14.10 13.96
C THR A 40 4.45 14.72 12.58
N PRO A 41 5.63 14.48 11.98
CA PRO A 41 5.97 15.02 10.67
C PRO A 41 4.93 14.76 9.59
N ASP A 42 4.84 15.67 8.63
CA ASP A 42 3.98 15.63 7.43
C ASP A 42 2.47 15.78 7.67
N PHE A 43 1.99 15.68 8.91
CA PHE A 43 0.60 16.00 9.25
C PHE A 43 0.32 17.50 9.06
N LYS A 44 -0.80 17.81 8.39
CA LYS A 44 -1.31 19.20 8.21
C LYS A 44 -2.34 19.61 9.27
N SER A 45 -2.89 18.63 9.96
CA SER A 45 -3.81 18.77 11.09
C SER A 45 -3.72 17.49 11.93
N ILE A 46 -4.11 17.55 13.20
CA ILE A 46 -4.04 16.40 14.12
C ILE A 46 -4.87 15.21 13.62
N ARG A 47 -5.94 15.47 12.86
CA ARG A 47 -6.73 14.46 12.15
C ARG A 47 -6.79 14.81 10.67
N VAL A 48 -6.44 13.88 9.80
CA VAL A 48 -6.53 14.01 8.33
C VAL A 48 -7.29 12.82 7.74
N PRO A 49 -8.09 13.00 6.67
CA PRO A 49 -8.74 11.87 6.00
C PRO A 49 -7.70 10.84 5.54
N ALA A 50 -7.93 9.56 5.82
CA ALA A 50 -7.05 8.52 5.32
C ALA A 50 -7.22 8.37 3.80
N SER A 51 -6.15 7.99 3.11
CA SER A 51 -6.17 7.72 1.68
C SER A 51 -5.72 6.28 1.40
N SER A 52 -5.92 5.85 0.17
CA SER A 52 -5.37 4.62 -0.36
C SER A 52 -4.85 4.85 -1.78
N LEU A 53 -4.01 3.93 -2.24
CA LEU A 53 -3.60 3.86 -3.64
C LEU A 53 -3.76 2.42 -4.11
N SER A 54 -4.74 2.18 -4.97
CA SER A 54 -4.96 0.85 -5.55
C SER A 54 -3.95 0.59 -6.65
N VAL A 55 -3.37 -0.62 -6.65
CA VAL A 55 -2.50 -1.13 -7.72
C VAL A 55 -3.23 -2.23 -8.48
N GLY A 56 -3.51 -1.95 -9.74
CA GLY A 56 -4.16 -2.87 -10.68
C GLY A 56 -3.12 -3.54 -11.57
N LEU A 57 -3.17 -4.86 -11.68
CA LEU A 57 -2.32 -5.63 -12.59
C LEU A 57 -3.18 -6.08 -13.77
N VAL A 58 -2.88 -5.55 -14.95
CA VAL A 58 -3.51 -5.96 -16.20
C VAL A 58 -2.81 -7.24 -16.67
N LEU A 59 -3.53 -8.35 -16.71
CA LEU A 59 -3.01 -9.66 -17.06
C LEU A 59 -3.08 -9.89 -18.57
N ALA A 60 -2.42 -10.95 -19.05
CA ALA A 60 -2.34 -11.28 -20.47
C ALA A 60 -3.70 -11.55 -21.15
N ASP A 61 -4.74 -11.89 -20.38
CA ASP A 61 -6.12 -12.10 -20.85
C ASP A 61 -7.03 -10.88 -20.65
N ASP A 62 -6.43 -9.69 -20.49
CA ASP A 62 -7.09 -8.41 -20.22
C ASP A 62 -7.82 -8.32 -18.86
N THR A 63 -7.77 -9.37 -18.03
CA THR A 63 -8.28 -9.31 -16.64
C THR A 63 -7.46 -8.30 -15.84
N VAL A 64 -8.12 -7.51 -14.99
CA VAL A 64 -7.44 -6.63 -14.03
C VAL A 64 -7.69 -7.13 -12.62
N VAL A 65 -6.62 -7.44 -11.90
CA VAL A 65 -6.66 -7.81 -10.47
C VAL A 65 -6.06 -6.70 -9.61
N TRP A 66 -6.54 -6.55 -8.38
CA TRP A 66 -6.28 -5.35 -7.58
C TRP A 66 -5.75 -5.65 -6.17
N GLY A 67 -4.87 -4.80 -5.69
CA GLY A 67 -4.52 -4.71 -4.27
C GLY A 67 -4.51 -3.26 -3.82
N ASP A 68 -4.72 -3.01 -2.53
CA ASP A 68 -4.85 -1.66 -2.01
C ASP A 68 -3.69 -1.31 -1.07
N MET A 69 -2.93 -0.29 -1.44
CA MET A 69 -1.92 0.31 -0.57
C MET A 69 -2.62 1.23 0.42
N MET A 70 -2.37 1.01 1.71
CA MET A 70 -2.93 1.80 2.79
C MET A 70 -2.02 1.75 4.01
N SER A 71 -2.15 2.76 4.88
CA SER A 71 -1.48 2.80 6.19
C SER A 71 -2.49 2.75 7.34
N VAL A 72 -1.98 2.56 8.54
CA VAL A 72 -2.78 2.51 9.78
C VAL A 72 -3.18 3.91 10.24
N GLN A 73 -4.18 3.98 11.14
CA GLN A 73 -4.66 5.22 11.74
C GLN A 73 -3.52 6.08 12.31
N TYR A 74 -2.57 5.49 13.04
CA TYR A 74 -1.44 6.21 13.62
C TYR A 74 -0.18 6.10 12.73
N SER A 75 -0.29 6.52 11.46
CA SER A 75 0.85 6.59 10.53
C SER A 75 1.93 7.53 11.08
N GLY A 76 3.21 7.19 10.92
CA GLY A 76 4.33 7.95 11.48
C GLY A 76 4.58 7.73 12.98
N ALA A 77 3.71 7.01 13.70
CA ALA A 77 3.86 6.81 15.14
C ALA A 77 4.64 5.53 15.50
N GLY A 78 5.55 5.64 16.47
CA GLY A 78 6.15 4.48 17.15
C GLY A 78 7.00 3.58 16.25
N GLY A 79 7.82 4.17 15.38
CA GLY A 79 8.69 3.43 14.45
C GLY A 79 8.00 2.92 13.19
N ARG A 80 6.74 3.31 12.96
CA ARG A 80 6.05 3.08 11.68
C ARG A 80 6.62 4.00 10.60
N ASP A 81 6.39 3.59 9.35
CA ASP A 81 6.62 4.46 8.19
C ASP A 81 5.87 5.79 8.36
N SER A 82 6.38 6.82 7.69
CA SER A 82 5.82 8.18 7.67
C SER A 82 4.34 8.22 7.25
N LEU A 83 3.73 9.41 7.32
CA LEU A 83 2.37 9.60 6.83
C LEU A 83 2.21 9.08 5.39
N PHE A 84 1.13 8.33 5.13
CA PHE A 84 0.84 7.82 3.80
C PHE A 84 0.35 8.96 2.91
N GLU A 85 1.22 9.39 2.00
CA GLU A 85 0.94 10.43 1.02
C GLU A 85 0.80 9.81 -0.38
N THR A 86 -0.41 9.85 -0.94
CA THR A 86 -0.75 9.17 -2.20
C THR A 86 0.19 9.55 -3.35
N ALA A 87 0.58 10.83 -3.46
CA ALA A 87 1.48 11.29 -4.51
C ALA A 87 2.89 10.71 -4.38
N GLN A 88 3.43 10.62 -3.16
CA GLN A 88 4.75 10.03 -2.91
C GLN A 88 4.73 8.52 -3.18
N MET A 89 3.67 7.85 -2.73
CA MET A 89 3.49 6.42 -2.95
C MET A 89 3.33 6.11 -4.44
N SER A 90 2.58 6.93 -5.18
CA SER A 90 2.42 6.79 -6.63
C SER A 90 3.74 6.96 -7.37
N ASP A 91 4.50 8.02 -7.06
CA ASP A 91 5.79 8.27 -7.70
C ASP A 91 6.79 7.13 -7.44
N LEU A 92 6.92 6.69 -6.18
CA LEU A 92 7.82 5.57 -5.84
C LEU A 92 7.37 4.26 -6.50
N THR A 93 6.07 3.98 -6.52
CA THR A 93 5.51 2.79 -7.18
C THR A 93 5.79 2.81 -8.66
N SER A 94 5.50 3.92 -9.35
CA SER A 94 5.75 4.05 -10.79
C SER A 94 7.23 3.91 -11.14
N ARG A 95 8.13 4.53 -10.37
CA ARG A 95 9.57 4.51 -10.67
C ARG A 95 10.24 3.17 -10.39
N VAL A 96 9.83 2.47 -9.34
CA VAL A 96 10.57 1.29 -8.85
C VAL A 96 9.78 0.00 -8.91
N VAL A 97 8.51 0.04 -8.49
CA VAL A 97 7.71 -1.17 -8.31
C VAL A 97 7.15 -1.64 -9.66
N VAL A 98 6.65 -0.72 -10.50
CA VAL A 98 6.09 -1.05 -11.82
C VAL A 98 7.08 -1.79 -12.71
N PRO A 99 8.34 -1.35 -12.89
CA PRO A 99 9.31 -2.11 -13.69
C PRO A 99 9.55 -3.54 -13.16
N ARG A 100 9.53 -3.72 -11.84
CA ARG A 100 9.70 -5.05 -11.21
C ARG A 100 8.47 -5.93 -11.43
N LEU A 101 7.26 -5.37 -11.29
CA LEU A 101 6.00 -6.08 -11.54
C LEU A 101 5.93 -6.61 -12.97
N LEU A 102 6.34 -5.81 -13.95
CA LEU A 102 6.38 -6.22 -15.36
C LEU A 102 7.45 -7.30 -15.64
N GLY A 103 8.42 -7.46 -14.75
CA GLY A 103 9.55 -8.39 -14.89
C GLY A 103 9.39 -9.73 -14.17
N VAL A 104 8.29 -9.96 -13.43
CA VAL A 104 8.09 -11.19 -12.65
C VAL A 104 7.04 -12.13 -13.24
N ASP A 105 7.18 -13.43 -12.93
CA ASP A 105 6.11 -14.41 -13.12
C ASP A 105 5.20 -14.42 -11.90
N ALA A 106 4.07 -13.73 -12.00
CA ALA A 106 3.11 -13.62 -10.91
C ALA A 106 2.37 -14.93 -10.57
N SER A 107 2.59 -16.03 -11.31
CA SER A 107 2.13 -17.36 -10.89
C SER A 107 2.91 -17.94 -9.71
N ARG A 108 4.16 -17.50 -9.53
CA ARG A 108 5.05 -17.90 -8.43
C ARG A 108 4.96 -16.87 -7.32
N TYR A 109 3.83 -16.86 -6.61
CA TYR A 109 3.45 -15.81 -5.67
C TYR A 109 4.57 -15.33 -4.73
N LEU A 110 5.20 -16.25 -3.98
CA LEU A 110 6.24 -15.89 -3.01
C LEU A 110 7.49 -15.29 -3.65
N GLU A 111 7.92 -15.83 -4.79
CA GLU A 111 9.09 -15.34 -5.51
C GLU A 111 8.82 -13.98 -6.16
N ALA A 112 7.64 -13.80 -6.73
CA ALA A 112 7.20 -12.51 -7.27
C ALA A 112 7.17 -11.45 -6.15
N CYS A 113 6.61 -11.76 -4.99
CA CYS A 113 6.63 -10.86 -3.84
C CYS A 113 8.06 -10.53 -3.38
N ALA A 114 8.92 -11.55 -3.22
CA ALA A 114 10.31 -11.35 -2.82
C ALA A 114 11.06 -10.43 -3.81
N LYS A 115 10.84 -10.63 -5.12
CA LYS A 115 11.53 -9.87 -6.17
C LYS A 115 11.02 -8.43 -6.27
N VAL A 116 9.70 -8.24 -6.25
CA VAL A 116 9.10 -6.90 -6.39
C VAL A 116 9.38 -6.04 -5.17
N CYS A 117 9.36 -6.65 -3.97
CA CYS A 117 9.58 -5.97 -2.70
C CYS A 117 11.07 -5.89 -2.28
N GLU A 118 12.02 -6.15 -3.19
CA GLU A 118 13.44 -5.97 -2.89
C GLU A 118 13.74 -4.54 -2.37
N PRO A 119 14.63 -4.37 -1.37
CA PRO A 119 15.05 -3.05 -0.90
C PRO A 119 15.57 -2.13 -2.02
N ILE A 120 15.53 -0.82 -1.78
CA ILE A 120 16.18 0.22 -2.59
C ILE A 120 17.24 0.87 -1.72
N GLU A 121 18.50 0.91 -2.17
CA GLU A 121 19.60 1.55 -1.41
C GLU A 121 19.66 1.07 0.06
N ASP A 122 19.53 -0.24 0.25
CA ASP A 122 19.49 -0.92 1.55
C ASP A 122 18.32 -0.52 2.47
N ARG A 123 17.33 0.20 1.94
CA ARG A 123 16.08 0.54 2.65
C ARG A 123 14.92 -0.27 2.11
N ARG A 124 14.09 -0.77 3.02
CA ARG A 124 12.83 -1.43 2.68
C ARG A 124 11.90 -0.45 1.96
N LEU A 125 11.05 -0.96 1.08
CA LEU A 125 9.92 -0.20 0.57
C LEU A 125 8.97 0.16 1.72
N PRO A 126 8.21 1.27 1.61
CA PRO A 126 7.10 1.53 2.50
C PRO A 126 6.17 0.31 2.61
N LEU A 127 5.81 -0.07 3.82
CA LEU A 127 4.97 -1.23 4.10
C LEU A 127 3.63 -1.17 3.37
N ALA A 128 3.08 0.03 3.19
CA ALA A 128 1.84 0.22 2.45
C ALA A 128 1.95 -0.25 0.98
N ILE A 129 3.12 -0.04 0.35
CA ILE A 129 3.39 -0.52 -1.01
C ILE A 129 3.48 -2.04 -1.00
N GLU A 130 4.30 -2.63 -0.13
CA GLU A 130 4.44 -4.09 -0.05
C GLU A 130 3.10 -4.77 0.24
N TYR A 131 2.28 -4.14 1.09
CA TYR A 131 0.95 -4.62 1.42
C TYR A 131 0.01 -4.64 0.19
N GLY A 132 -0.13 -3.53 -0.52
CA GLY A 132 -0.99 -3.47 -1.71
C GLY A 132 -0.47 -4.36 -2.86
N VAL A 133 0.84 -4.37 -3.08
CA VAL A 133 1.48 -5.16 -4.13
C VAL A 133 1.33 -6.66 -3.89
N SER A 134 1.57 -7.13 -2.66
CA SER A 134 1.42 -8.56 -2.34
C SER A 134 -0.02 -9.04 -2.50
N GLN A 135 -1.03 -8.21 -2.16
CA GLN A 135 -2.43 -8.53 -2.43
C GLN A 135 -2.71 -8.70 -3.93
N ALA A 136 -2.22 -7.77 -4.74
CA ALA A 136 -2.43 -7.82 -6.19
C ALA A 136 -1.74 -9.04 -6.83
N LEU A 137 -0.51 -9.35 -6.40
CA LEU A 137 0.22 -10.54 -6.82
C LEU A 137 -0.47 -11.84 -6.37
N LEU A 138 -1.03 -11.89 -5.16
CA LEU A 138 -1.79 -13.04 -4.68
C LEU A 138 -3.03 -13.28 -5.54
N ARG A 139 -3.75 -12.22 -5.92
CA ARG A 139 -4.89 -12.32 -6.84
C ARG A 139 -4.46 -12.75 -8.25
N ALA A 140 -3.33 -12.24 -8.75
CA ALA A 140 -2.79 -12.66 -10.04
C ALA A 140 -2.45 -14.16 -10.04
N ALA A 141 -1.78 -14.64 -9.00
CA ALA A 141 -1.49 -16.07 -8.82
C ALA A 141 -2.79 -16.89 -8.79
N ALA A 142 -3.76 -16.47 -7.96
CA ALA A 142 -5.07 -17.12 -7.85
C ALA A 142 -5.78 -17.22 -9.20
N HIS A 143 -5.82 -16.11 -9.95
CA HIS A 143 -6.40 -16.05 -11.29
C HIS A 143 -5.73 -17.04 -12.24
N PHE A 144 -4.39 -17.02 -12.32
CA PHE A 144 -3.67 -17.86 -13.25
C PHE A 144 -3.76 -19.36 -12.93
N HIS A 145 -3.84 -19.73 -11.64
CA HIS A 145 -4.02 -21.12 -11.21
C HIS A 145 -5.49 -21.54 -11.19
N ARG A 146 -6.43 -20.64 -11.51
CA ARG A 146 -7.89 -20.85 -11.42
C ARG A 146 -8.31 -21.35 -10.05
N LYS A 147 -7.70 -20.76 -9.02
CA LYS A 147 -7.91 -21.06 -7.60
C LYS A 147 -8.37 -19.82 -6.86
N THR A 148 -8.91 -20.02 -5.68
CA THR A 148 -9.12 -18.93 -4.73
C THR A 148 -7.77 -18.48 -4.14
N MET A 149 -7.69 -17.24 -3.66
CA MET A 149 -6.50 -16.76 -2.93
C MET A 149 -6.18 -17.62 -1.70
N ALA A 150 -7.22 -18.12 -1.02
CA ALA A 150 -7.05 -19.01 0.13
C ALA A 150 -6.34 -20.31 -0.26
N GLU A 151 -6.74 -20.92 -1.38
CA GLU A 151 -6.05 -22.12 -1.89
C GLU A 151 -4.61 -21.82 -2.31
N ILE A 152 -4.31 -20.64 -2.87
CA ILE A 152 -2.92 -20.26 -3.14
C ILE A 152 -2.12 -20.27 -1.85
N VAL A 153 -2.61 -19.58 -0.80
CA VAL A 153 -1.93 -19.50 0.50
C VAL A 153 -1.74 -20.88 1.14
N CYS A 154 -2.73 -21.77 1.04
CA CYS A 154 -2.66 -23.12 1.60
C CYS A 154 -1.76 -24.09 0.80
N CYS A 155 -1.39 -23.74 -0.43
CA CYS A 155 -0.53 -24.55 -1.30
C CYS A 155 0.92 -24.03 -1.37
N LEU A 156 1.28 -23.02 -0.58
CA LEU A 156 2.64 -22.46 -0.52
C LEU A 156 3.63 -23.36 0.23
#